data_AF-A0A264Y8K4-F1
#
_entry.id   AF-A0A264Y8K4-F1
#
_cell.length_a   1.000
_cell.length_b   1.000
_cell.length_c   1.000
_cell.angle_alpha   90.00
_cell.angle_beta   90.00
_cell.angle_gamma   90.00
#
_symmetry.space_group_name_H-M   'P 1'
#
loop_
_entity.id
_entity.type
_entity.pdbx_description
1 polymer ?
#
loop_
_entity_poly.entity_id
_entity_poly.type
_entity_poly.pdbx_seq_one_letter_code
_entity_poly.pdbx_strand_id
1 'polypeptide(L)'
;MRYDCTFNIGNNSLKCKDYAGGRLSWYSFDEADVKDDTVKKEADNKPAPKEHEFYGIPTLATYSGAPNKRLWEFEDHMVYMGDSKDMQSQGNIVMMQYATMYSNDWMIMPLTVEVGDYIEVKELTVWDTFGVKSTIKNQKNSQQGVTDDVKWQMFTHTPASNISKIDMNGLLLPPVLPSTVESEAVEEVMFVRDEMANMIWGIETKVQDGCGGVMDAAKLANNIASKIDDENEKREVPGKVTVSESADGDVEVERTKKSDFRYVLRTDVPLNWIPFLPQQLPGQHKEIALRRGKMPFYVYDEAGQTGDYYAVRPISSLLNGVYTSVSGKIKEKPMYIAEEEILQTGTRLIKNYQRARWFNGKSFNWLGIEKRLGNMQANSGLAFDKLLDPVK
;
A
#
# COMPACT_ATOMS: atom_id res chain seq x y z
N MET A 1 -0.14 -4.31 -6.07
CA MET A 1 -1.42 -5.05 -5.92
C MET A 1 -2.30 -4.18 -5.06
N ARG A 2 -3.44 -3.77 -5.60
CA ARG A 2 -4.41 -2.95 -4.88
C ARG A 2 -5.78 -3.58 -5.10
N TYR A 3 -6.65 -3.49 -4.11
CA TYR A 3 -7.99 -4.06 -4.20
C TYR A 3 -8.96 -2.97 -4.60
N ASP A 4 -9.90 -3.30 -5.49
CA ASP A 4 -11.06 -2.46 -5.73
C ASP A 4 -12.22 -3.02 -4.92
N CYS A 5 -12.95 -2.17 -4.21
CA CYS A 5 -14.20 -2.56 -3.59
C CYS A 5 -15.32 -1.60 -3.95
N THR A 6 -16.52 -2.15 -4.05
CA THR A 6 -17.72 -1.41 -4.44
C THR A 6 -18.81 -1.62 -3.40
N PHE A 7 -19.56 -0.57 -3.14
CA PHE A 7 -20.68 -0.56 -2.21
C PHE A 7 -21.90 0.06 -2.90
N ASN A 8 -22.95 -0.73 -3.12
CA ASN A 8 -24.12 -0.28 -3.86
C ASN A 8 -25.20 0.25 -2.90
N ILE A 9 -25.73 1.44 -3.17
CA ILE A 9 -26.76 2.11 -2.37
C ILE A 9 -27.90 2.53 -3.30
N GLY A 10 -29.03 1.83 -3.28
CA GLY A 10 -30.13 2.18 -4.19
C GLY A 10 -29.66 2.18 -5.65
N ASN A 11 -29.84 3.30 -6.37
CA ASN A 11 -29.37 3.44 -7.75
C ASN A 11 -27.94 3.97 -7.87
N ASN A 12 -27.31 4.30 -6.75
CA ASN A 12 -25.95 4.83 -6.67
C ASN A 12 -24.98 3.73 -6.26
N SER A 13 -23.70 3.96 -6.51
CA SER A 13 -22.64 3.09 -6.01
C SER A 13 -21.45 3.92 -5.58
N LEU A 14 -20.80 3.44 -4.54
CA LEU A 14 -19.58 3.98 -3.98
C LEU A 14 -18.43 3.04 -4.33
N LYS A 15 -17.29 3.59 -4.72
CA LYS A 15 -16.11 2.83 -5.14
C LYS A 15 -14.92 3.26 -4.33
N CYS A 16 -14.24 2.29 -3.74
CA CYS A 16 -12.89 2.46 -3.25
C CYS A 16 -11.96 1.91 -4.33
N LYS A 17 -11.27 2.82 -5.01
CA LYS A 17 -10.19 2.44 -5.91
C LYS A 17 -8.93 2.26 -5.08
N ASP A 18 -8.11 1.29 -5.46
CA ASP A 18 -6.72 1.25 -5.04
C ASP A 18 -6.48 1.01 -3.52
N TYR A 19 -7.36 0.24 -2.87
CA TYR A 19 -7.24 -0.09 -1.45
C TYR A 19 -5.95 -0.85 -1.13
N ALA A 20 -5.13 -0.28 -0.23
CA ALA A 20 -3.81 -0.77 0.15
C ALA A 20 -3.82 -1.90 1.22
N GLY A 21 -5.01 -2.24 1.75
CA GLY A 21 -5.17 -3.10 2.93
C GLY A 21 -5.38 -2.30 4.22
N GLY A 22 -5.77 -2.98 5.31
CA GLY A 22 -5.98 -2.36 6.62
C GLY A 22 -7.45 -2.08 6.96
N ARG A 23 -7.80 -0.80 7.17
CA ARG A 23 -9.14 -0.35 7.59
C ARG A 23 -9.75 0.61 6.57
N LEU A 24 -10.99 0.31 6.16
CA LEU A 24 -11.82 1.22 5.36
C LEU A 24 -12.51 2.26 6.26
N SER A 25 -12.84 3.41 5.69
CA SER A 25 -13.66 4.43 6.33
C SER A 25 -14.51 5.13 5.27
N TRP A 26 -15.37 6.05 5.68
CA TRP A 26 -16.21 6.82 4.75
C TRP A 26 -15.36 7.50 3.66
N TYR A 27 -14.23 8.11 4.01
CA TYR A 27 -13.34 8.80 3.06
C TYR A 27 -12.61 7.86 2.09
N SER A 28 -12.72 6.53 2.28
CA SER A 28 -12.13 5.56 1.36
C SER A 28 -12.95 5.37 0.09
N PHE A 29 -14.15 5.96 0.01
CA PHE A 29 -15.10 5.73 -1.07
C PHE A 29 -15.47 7.02 -1.80
N ASP A 30 -15.44 6.96 -3.12
CA ASP A 30 -15.93 8.01 -4.02
C ASP A 30 -17.24 7.56 -4.68
N GLU A 31 -18.07 8.51 -5.13
CA GLU A 31 -19.23 8.18 -5.95
C GLU A 31 -18.78 7.63 -7.31
N ALA A 32 -19.37 6.52 -7.75
CA ALA A 32 -19.12 6.01 -9.09
C ALA A 32 -19.74 6.96 -10.13
N ASP A 33 -19.00 7.21 -11.20
CA ASP A 33 -19.54 7.91 -12.35
C ASP A 33 -20.64 7.10 -13.04
N VAL A 34 -21.69 7.80 -13.50
CA VAL A 34 -22.87 7.21 -14.17
C VAL A 34 -22.50 6.42 -15.44
N LYS A 35 -21.31 6.68 -16.01
CA LYS A 35 -20.79 6.01 -17.21
C LYS A 35 -20.03 4.71 -16.94
N ASP A 36 -19.88 4.32 -15.68
CA ASP A 36 -19.08 3.15 -15.33
C ASP A 36 -19.98 1.88 -15.27
N ASP A 37 -19.95 1.09 -16.35
CA ASP A 37 -20.76 -0.13 -16.60
C ASP A 37 -20.57 -1.26 -15.56
N THR A 38 -19.71 -1.07 -14.57
CA THR A 38 -19.48 -2.01 -13.47
C THR A 38 -20.55 -1.94 -12.38
N VAL A 39 -21.43 -0.95 -12.41
CA VAL A 39 -22.60 -0.90 -11.52
C VAL A 39 -23.63 -1.91 -12.00
N LYS A 40 -23.58 -3.12 -11.45
CA LYS A 40 -24.76 -4.00 -11.47
C LYS A 40 -25.83 -3.28 -10.66
N LYS A 41 -26.74 -2.57 -11.35
CA LYS A 41 -28.01 -2.13 -10.76
C LYS A 41 -28.69 -3.39 -10.25
N GLU A 42 -28.60 -3.62 -8.95
CA GLU A 42 -29.35 -4.70 -8.32
C GLU A 42 -30.83 -4.47 -8.60
N ALA A 43 -31.53 -5.54 -8.96
CA ALA A 43 -32.94 -5.54 -9.31
C ALA A 43 -33.80 -4.79 -8.27
N ASP A 44 -34.92 -4.22 -8.74
CA ASP A 44 -35.85 -3.30 -8.05
C ASP A 44 -36.45 -3.78 -6.70
N ASN A 45 -36.04 -4.92 -6.16
CA ASN A 45 -36.47 -5.44 -4.85
C ASN A 45 -35.58 -4.92 -3.72
N LYS A 46 -35.44 -3.60 -3.60
CA LYS A 46 -34.74 -3.00 -2.45
C LYS A 46 -35.74 -2.73 -1.32
N PRO A 47 -35.40 -3.08 -0.06
CA PRO A 47 -36.19 -2.61 1.07
C PRO A 47 -36.19 -1.08 1.08
N ALA A 48 -37.35 -0.48 1.35
CA ALA A 48 -37.45 0.97 1.50
C ALA A 48 -36.47 1.46 2.59
N PRO A 49 -35.93 2.69 2.47
CA PRO A 49 -35.08 3.26 3.51
C PRO A 49 -35.81 3.19 4.86
N LYS A 50 -35.14 2.64 5.88
CA LYS A 50 -35.69 2.65 7.24
C LYS A 50 -35.62 4.07 7.78
N GLU A 51 -36.76 4.61 8.19
CA GLU A 51 -36.82 5.90 8.85
C GLU A 51 -36.70 5.70 10.36
N HIS A 52 -35.80 6.47 10.98
CA HIS A 52 -35.57 6.46 12.42
C HIS A 52 -35.72 7.88 12.95
N GLU A 53 -36.53 8.05 13.99
CA GLU A 53 -36.63 9.30 14.73
C GLU A 53 -35.76 9.22 15.99
N PHE A 54 -34.89 10.21 16.16
CA PHE A 54 -34.02 10.32 17.34
C PHE A 54 -34.39 11.58 18.12
N TYR A 55 -34.57 11.41 19.43
CA TYR A 55 -34.86 12.48 20.37
C TYR A 55 -33.74 12.54 21.41
N GLY A 56 -33.19 13.71 21.63
CA GLY A 56 -32.10 13.89 22.58
C GLY A 56 -31.89 15.35 22.94
N ILE A 57 -31.30 15.58 24.10
CA ILE A 57 -30.82 16.89 24.51
C ILE A 57 -29.35 16.97 24.04
N PRO A 58 -29.00 17.87 23.12
CA PRO A 58 -27.62 18.00 22.69
C PRO A 58 -26.75 18.51 23.82
N THR A 59 -25.48 18.10 23.81
CA THR A 59 -24.44 18.63 24.70
C THR A 59 -23.55 19.58 23.93
N LEU A 60 -23.00 20.61 24.59
CA LEU A 60 -22.02 21.49 23.96
C LEU A 60 -20.80 20.68 23.49
N ALA A 61 -20.35 20.96 22.27
CA ALA A 61 -19.09 20.42 21.77
C ALA A 61 -17.95 21.00 22.62
N THR A 62 -17.25 20.12 23.33
CA THR A 62 -16.15 20.47 24.23
C THR A 62 -15.08 19.39 24.20
N TYR A 63 -13.90 19.70 24.72
CA TYR A 63 -12.78 18.80 24.87
C TYR A 63 -12.16 18.99 26.26
N SER A 64 -11.36 18.02 26.70
CA SER A 64 -10.68 18.11 28.00
C SER A 64 -9.73 19.30 28.00
N GLY A 65 -9.90 20.23 28.95
CA GLY A 65 -9.13 21.46 29.01
C GLY A 65 -9.53 22.52 27.98
N ALA A 66 -10.77 22.47 27.48
CA ALA A 66 -11.32 23.54 26.67
C ALA A 66 -11.58 24.81 27.49
N PRO A 67 -11.37 26.00 26.91
CA PRO A 67 -11.59 27.24 27.63
C PRO A 67 -13.00 27.45 28.14
N ASN A 68 -13.11 28.11 29.30
CA ASN A 68 -14.40 28.48 29.84
C ASN A 68 -15.07 29.53 28.96
N LYS A 69 -16.21 29.16 28.38
CA LYS A 69 -16.87 29.95 27.32
C LYS A 69 -17.66 31.15 27.87
N ARG A 70 -17.99 31.15 29.16
CA ARG A 70 -18.92 32.14 29.76
C ARG A 70 -18.26 33.08 30.74
N LEU A 71 -17.23 32.63 31.44
CA LEU A 71 -16.53 33.41 32.46
C LEU A 71 -15.05 33.50 32.08
N TRP A 72 -14.43 34.59 32.49
CA TRP A 72 -12.99 34.73 32.37
C TRP A 72 -12.31 33.81 33.41
N GLU A 73 -11.42 32.96 32.92
CA GLU A 73 -10.67 31.97 33.70
C GLU A 73 -9.23 31.89 33.17
N PHE A 74 -8.27 31.61 34.05
CA PHE A 74 -6.90 31.31 33.64
C PHE A 74 -6.78 29.81 33.38
N GLU A 75 -6.42 29.45 32.14
CA GLU A 75 -6.25 28.07 31.70
C GLU A 75 -4.97 27.44 32.27
N ASP A 76 -5.05 26.23 32.82
CA ASP A 76 -3.92 25.47 33.40
C ASP A 76 -2.97 24.85 32.36
N HIS A 77 -2.93 25.37 31.11
CA HIS A 77 -2.09 24.89 30.01
C HIS A 77 -2.21 23.39 29.69
N MET A 78 -3.31 22.75 30.09
CA MET A 78 -3.54 21.31 29.87
C MET A 78 -3.72 20.94 28.39
N VAL A 79 -3.94 21.92 27.52
CA VAL A 79 -4.12 21.72 26.08
C VAL A 79 -3.12 22.56 25.30
N TYR A 80 -2.29 21.87 24.51
CA TYR A 80 -1.37 22.48 23.56
C TYR A 80 -1.90 22.23 22.14
N MET A 81 -2.34 23.30 21.46
CA MET A 81 -2.92 23.21 20.12
C MET A 81 -1.87 23.19 18.98
N GLY A 82 -0.59 23.01 19.32
CA GLY A 82 0.51 22.97 18.36
C GLY A 82 1.12 24.33 18.02
N ASP A 83 2.31 24.30 17.42
CA ASP A 83 2.97 25.47 16.81
C ASP A 83 2.76 25.41 15.29
N SER A 84 2.26 26.48 14.70
CA SER A 84 1.77 26.48 13.31
C SER A 84 2.84 26.99 12.33
N LYS A 85 4.03 26.39 12.34
CA LYS A 85 5.19 26.86 11.53
C LYS A 85 5.34 26.24 10.15
N ASP A 86 4.75 25.06 9.90
CA ASP A 86 4.91 24.31 8.65
C ASP A 86 3.66 24.31 7.75
N MET A 87 3.75 23.72 6.56
CA MET A 87 2.67 23.64 5.56
C MET A 87 1.41 22.88 6.05
N GLN A 88 1.49 22.13 7.16
CA GLN A 88 0.33 21.53 7.85
C GLN A 88 -0.37 22.48 8.86
N SER A 89 0.10 23.72 8.98
CA SER A 89 -0.44 24.75 9.89
C SER A 89 -1.90 25.09 9.68
N GLN A 90 -2.45 24.92 8.46
CA GLN A 90 -3.82 25.32 8.14
C GLN A 90 -4.86 24.56 8.98
N GLY A 91 -4.69 23.24 9.14
CA GLY A 91 -5.58 22.43 9.97
C GLY A 91 -5.54 22.85 11.44
N ASN A 92 -4.34 23.13 11.96
CA ASN A 92 -4.16 23.61 13.32
C ASN A 92 -4.81 24.98 13.53
N ILE A 93 -4.68 25.91 12.57
CA ILE A 93 -5.30 27.24 12.63
C ILE A 93 -6.83 27.12 12.67
N VAL A 94 -7.43 26.27 11.83
CA VAL A 94 -8.89 26.04 11.83
C VAL A 94 -9.34 25.47 13.17
N MET A 95 -8.62 24.48 13.71
CA MET A 95 -8.93 23.91 15.02
C MET A 95 -8.79 24.94 16.15
N MET A 96 -7.73 25.76 16.13
CA MET A 96 -7.52 26.84 17.09
C MET A 96 -8.65 27.86 17.02
N GLN A 97 -9.01 28.32 15.81
CA GLN A 97 -10.08 29.29 15.62
C GLN A 97 -11.43 28.73 16.11
N TYR A 98 -11.73 27.47 15.79
CA TYR A 98 -12.89 26.78 16.33
C TYR A 98 -12.86 26.78 17.86
N ALA A 99 -11.76 26.30 18.45
CA ALA A 99 -11.61 26.17 19.90
C ALA A 99 -11.80 27.50 20.64
N THR A 100 -11.21 28.59 20.14
CA THR A 100 -11.17 29.89 20.84
C THR A 100 -12.33 30.81 20.51
N MET A 101 -12.89 30.76 19.30
CA MET A 101 -13.89 31.75 18.85
C MET A 101 -15.28 31.18 18.62
N TYR A 102 -15.39 29.96 18.09
CA TYR A 102 -16.66 29.44 17.58
C TYR A 102 -17.19 28.21 18.33
N SER A 103 -16.46 27.69 19.31
CA SER A 103 -16.83 26.45 20.01
C SER A 103 -18.15 26.56 20.79
N ASN A 104 -18.64 27.76 21.08
CA ASN A 104 -19.90 28.03 21.77
C ASN A 104 -21.15 27.66 20.96
N ASP A 105 -21.09 27.72 19.63
CA ASP A 105 -22.25 27.51 18.75
C ASP A 105 -22.36 26.07 18.26
N TRP A 106 -21.52 25.17 18.77
CA TRP A 106 -21.47 23.77 18.35
C TRP A 106 -21.99 22.85 19.42
N MET A 107 -22.86 21.95 18.99
CA MET A 107 -23.55 20.97 19.81
C MET A 107 -23.36 19.58 19.21
N ILE A 108 -23.24 18.58 20.08
CA ILE A 108 -23.10 17.17 19.72
C ILE A 108 -24.32 16.43 20.26
N MET A 109 -24.95 15.66 19.39
CA MET A 109 -25.95 14.66 19.75
C MET A 109 -25.47 13.29 19.24
N PRO A 110 -25.16 12.32 20.12
CA PRO A 110 -24.72 11.01 19.68
C PRO A 110 -25.87 10.28 18.99
N LEU A 111 -25.59 9.74 17.80
CA LEU A 111 -26.52 8.92 17.03
C LEU A 111 -26.01 7.48 17.02
N THR A 112 -26.84 6.55 17.49
CA THR A 112 -26.53 5.11 17.42
C THR A 112 -27.12 4.56 16.14
N VAL A 113 -26.26 4.02 15.29
CA VAL A 113 -26.57 3.55 13.94
C VAL A 113 -25.91 2.20 13.68
N GLU A 114 -26.50 1.39 12.82
CA GLU A 114 -25.93 0.10 12.44
C GLU A 114 -24.76 0.30 11.47
N VAL A 115 -23.76 -0.58 11.54
CA VAL A 115 -22.62 -0.55 10.62
C VAL A 115 -23.04 -1.21 9.30
N GLY A 116 -22.62 -0.63 8.18
CA GLY A 116 -23.04 -1.05 6.85
C GLY A 116 -24.19 -0.21 6.28
N ASP A 117 -24.65 0.81 7.02
CA ASP A 117 -25.71 1.70 6.58
C ASP A 117 -25.16 2.97 5.92
N TYR A 118 -25.96 3.48 4.99
CA TYR A 118 -25.81 4.82 4.44
C TYR A 118 -26.84 5.75 5.08
N ILE A 119 -26.37 6.77 5.79
CA ILE A 119 -27.19 7.57 6.69
C ILE A 119 -27.44 8.93 6.05
N GLU A 120 -28.71 9.22 5.77
CA GLU A 120 -29.17 10.53 5.31
C GLU A 120 -30.00 11.20 6.42
N VAL A 121 -29.58 12.39 6.84
CA VAL A 121 -30.39 13.23 7.73
C VAL A 121 -31.43 13.93 6.87
N LYS A 122 -32.71 13.56 7.01
CA LYS A 122 -33.81 14.17 6.25
C LYS A 122 -34.26 15.51 6.86
N GLU A 123 -34.44 15.51 8.17
CA GLU A 123 -35.00 16.62 8.93
C GLU A 123 -34.38 16.67 10.31
N LEU A 124 -34.07 17.89 10.77
CA LEU A 124 -33.68 18.20 12.14
C LEU A 124 -34.71 19.17 12.71
N THR A 125 -35.42 18.75 13.76
CA THR A 125 -36.32 19.61 14.51
C THR A 125 -35.62 20.04 15.80
N VAL A 126 -35.51 21.36 16.02
CA VAL A 126 -34.97 21.95 17.25
C VAL A 126 -36.11 22.58 18.03
N TRP A 127 -36.20 22.25 19.32
CA TRP A 127 -37.08 22.94 20.27
C TRP A 127 -36.22 23.83 21.14
N ASP A 128 -36.53 25.13 21.12
CA ASP A 128 -35.83 26.08 21.98
C ASP A 128 -36.41 26.10 23.41
N THR A 129 -35.75 26.84 24.30
CA THR A 129 -36.19 27.00 25.70
C THR A 129 -37.50 27.79 25.85
N PHE A 130 -37.96 28.46 24.79
CA PHE A 130 -39.22 29.21 24.76
C PHE A 130 -40.37 28.38 24.16
N GLY A 131 -40.11 27.13 23.77
CA GLY A 131 -41.10 26.22 23.18
C GLY A 131 -41.33 26.44 21.67
N VAL A 132 -40.49 27.24 21.00
CA VAL A 132 -40.54 27.43 19.56
C VAL A 132 -39.92 26.22 18.87
N LYS A 133 -40.65 25.67 17.89
CA LYS A 133 -40.19 24.58 17.04
C LYS A 133 -39.62 25.13 15.74
N SER A 134 -38.34 24.91 15.50
CA SER A 134 -37.67 25.22 14.24
C SER A 134 -37.31 23.93 13.50
N THR A 135 -37.84 23.75 12.30
CA THR A 135 -37.56 22.60 11.45
C THR A 135 -36.54 22.98 10.38
N ILE A 136 -35.40 22.29 10.37
CA ILE A 136 -34.34 22.40 9.38
C ILE A 136 -34.43 21.17 8.48
N LYS A 137 -34.73 21.39 7.20
CA LYS A 137 -34.76 20.31 6.19
C LYS A 137 -33.45 20.27 5.45
N ASN A 138 -33.05 19.06 5.04
CA ASN A 138 -31.92 18.91 4.14
C ASN A 138 -32.19 19.66 2.83
N GLN A 139 -31.32 20.61 2.46
CA GLN A 139 -31.50 21.44 1.28
C GLN A 139 -31.21 20.65 0.02
N LYS A 140 -32.24 20.03 -0.57
CA LYS A 140 -32.15 19.46 -1.92
C LYS A 140 -32.14 20.59 -2.93
N ASN A 141 -31.12 20.64 -3.79
CA ASN A 141 -31.06 21.36 -5.07
C ASN A 141 -32.08 22.52 -5.20
N SER A 142 -31.89 23.57 -4.40
CA SER A 142 -32.60 24.83 -4.59
C SER A 142 -32.16 25.40 -5.95
N GLN A 143 -33.13 25.61 -6.85
CA GLN A 143 -32.95 26.21 -8.18
C GLN A 143 -32.65 27.72 -8.12
N GLN A 144 -32.56 28.30 -6.92
CA GLN A 144 -32.17 29.70 -6.74
C GLN A 144 -30.65 29.83 -6.74
N GLY A 145 -30.18 30.87 -7.44
CA GLY A 145 -28.77 31.23 -7.54
C GLY A 145 -28.11 31.26 -6.16
N VAL A 146 -27.01 30.53 -6.05
CA VAL A 146 -26.26 30.32 -4.82
C VAL A 146 -25.49 31.61 -4.52
N THR A 147 -25.80 32.28 -3.42
CA THR A 147 -24.79 33.09 -2.72
C THR A 147 -23.87 32.13 -1.96
N ASP A 148 -22.59 32.45 -1.83
CA ASP A 148 -21.54 31.60 -1.24
C ASP A 148 -21.89 30.97 0.14
N ASP A 149 -22.91 31.51 0.82
CA ASP A 149 -23.37 31.08 2.16
C ASP A 149 -24.25 29.82 2.22
N VAL A 150 -24.72 29.22 1.11
CA VAL A 150 -25.91 28.32 1.17
C VAL A 150 -25.66 26.85 0.81
N LYS A 151 -24.47 26.43 0.37
CA LYS A 151 -24.23 25.02 -0.04
C LYS A 151 -22.91 24.46 0.46
N TRP A 152 -22.75 24.38 1.77
CA TRP A 152 -21.65 23.59 2.34
C TRP A 152 -22.20 22.28 2.91
N GLN A 153 -21.53 21.18 2.57
CA GLN A 153 -21.79 19.85 3.10
C GLN A 153 -20.46 19.20 3.43
N MET A 154 -20.41 18.47 4.54
CA MET A 154 -19.21 17.74 4.96
C MET A 154 -19.48 16.24 4.95
N PHE A 155 -18.41 15.47 4.72
CA PHE A 155 -18.41 14.01 4.81
C PHE A 155 -19.32 13.29 3.81
N THR A 156 -19.74 13.96 2.73
CA THR A 156 -20.42 13.32 1.61
C THR A 156 -19.44 12.81 0.57
N HIS A 157 -19.97 11.94 -0.29
CA HIS A 157 -19.23 11.32 -1.37
C HIS A 157 -19.52 12.07 -2.67
N THR A 158 -18.45 12.44 -3.36
CA THR A 158 -18.49 13.03 -4.69
C THR A 158 -17.77 12.10 -5.66
N PRO A 159 -18.02 12.17 -6.96
CA PRO A 159 -17.19 11.45 -7.92
C PRO A 159 -15.78 12.05 -7.95
N ALA A 160 -14.77 11.20 -8.01
CA ALA A 160 -13.37 11.63 -8.13
C ALA A 160 -13.12 12.50 -9.38
N SER A 161 -13.91 12.31 -10.44
CA SER A 161 -13.82 13.08 -11.69
C SER A 161 -14.51 14.45 -11.62
N ASN A 162 -15.44 14.66 -10.67
CA ASN A 162 -16.24 15.87 -10.57
C ASN A 162 -16.65 16.14 -9.12
N ILE A 163 -15.75 16.78 -8.39
CA ILE A 163 -15.93 17.13 -6.96
C ILE A 163 -17.10 18.12 -6.76
N SER A 164 -17.49 18.86 -7.80
CA SER A 164 -18.62 19.81 -7.73
C SER A 164 -19.99 19.14 -7.81
N LYS A 165 -20.07 17.83 -8.12
CA LYS A 165 -21.32 17.07 -8.15
C LYS A 165 -21.70 16.62 -6.74
N ILE A 166 -22.87 17.09 -6.27
CA ILE A 166 -23.40 16.79 -4.93
C ILE A 166 -24.74 16.07 -5.08
N ASP A 167 -24.70 14.81 -5.52
CA ASP A 167 -25.91 13.98 -5.68
C ASP A 167 -26.21 13.13 -4.44
N MET A 168 -25.19 12.88 -3.62
CA MET A 168 -25.27 12.07 -2.41
C MET A 168 -25.32 12.95 -1.16
N ASN A 169 -26.38 12.79 -0.35
CA ASN A 169 -26.68 13.66 0.80
C ASN A 169 -26.39 13.05 2.18
N GLY A 170 -25.60 11.98 2.23
CA GLY A 170 -25.45 11.15 3.43
C GLY A 170 -24.05 10.60 3.59
N LEU A 171 -23.85 9.92 4.73
CA LEU A 171 -22.59 9.35 5.15
C LEU A 171 -22.65 7.82 5.09
N LEU A 172 -21.69 7.20 4.41
CA LEU A 172 -21.50 5.76 4.50
C LEU A 172 -20.75 5.39 5.79
N LEU A 173 -21.30 4.48 6.57
CA LEU A 173 -20.55 3.76 7.61
C LEU A 173 -20.20 2.36 7.11
N PRO A 174 -19.03 2.15 6.49
CA PRO A 174 -18.72 0.86 5.89
C PRO A 174 -18.62 -0.25 6.96
N PRO A 175 -19.04 -1.49 6.65
CA PRO A 175 -18.94 -2.62 7.57
C PRO A 175 -17.49 -3.06 7.72
N VAL A 176 -16.77 -2.44 8.64
CA VAL A 176 -15.35 -2.72 8.88
C VAL A 176 -15.12 -3.58 10.10
N LEU A 177 -14.10 -4.45 10.00
CA LEU A 177 -13.67 -5.31 11.08
C LEU A 177 -13.18 -4.45 12.27
N PRO A 178 -13.69 -4.68 13.49
CA PRO A 178 -13.28 -3.89 14.66
C PRO A 178 -11.83 -4.17 15.07
N SER A 179 -11.40 -5.43 14.94
CA SER A 179 -10.02 -5.85 15.15
C SER A 179 -9.68 -7.06 14.28
N THR A 180 -8.41 -7.16 13.92
CA THR A 180 -7.83 -8.26 13.16
C THR A 180 -6.60 -8.77 13.90
N VAL A 181 -6.44 -10.09 13.94
CA VAL A 181 -5.23 -10.76 14.39
C VAL A 181 -4.47 -11.22 13.17
N GLU A 182 -3.20 -10.85 13.09
CA GLU A 182 -2.33 -11.15 11.95
C GLU A 182 -1.30 -12.22 12.35
N SER A 183 -1.07 -13.18 11.46
CA SER A 183 0.05 -14.10 11.59
C SER A 183 1.36 -13.41 11.22
N GLU A 184 2.47 -14.11 11.44
CA GLU A 184 3.72 -13.76 10.77
C GLU A 184 3.56 -13.77 9.24
N ALA A 185 4.40 -12.98 8.57
CA ALA A 185 4.46 -12.90 7.13
C ALA A 185 4.83 -14.26 6.53
N VAL A 186 3.96 -14.75 5.64
CA VAL A 186 4.13 -16.00 4.89
C VAL A 186 4.99 -15.75 3.66
N GLU A 187 4.78 -14.62 3.00
CA GLU A 187 5.68 -14.07 1.99
C GLU A 187 5.86 -12.59 2.24
N GLU A 188 7.05 -12.09 1.93
CA GLU A 188 7.36 -10.71 2.13
C GLU A 188 8.34 -10.22 1.07
N VAL A 189 8.01 -9.09 0.47
CA VAL A 189 8.80 -8.45 -0.58
C VAL A 189 8.98 -6.98 -0.23
N MET A 190 10.20 -6.50 -0.35
CA MET A 190 10.55 -5.11 -0.15
C MET A 190 10.96 -4.47 -1.47
N PHE A 191 10.28 -3.38 -1.82
CA PHE A 191 10.64 -2.52 -2.93
C PHE A 191 11.52 -1.38 -2.43
N VAL A 192 12.71 -1.25 -3.01
CA VAL A 192 13.69 -0.22 -2.65
C VAL A 192 14.23 0.45 -3.90
N ARG A 193 14.52 1.75 -3.77
CA ARG A 193 15.27 2.51 -4.78
C ARG A 193 16.76 2.36 -4.45
N ASP A 194 17.53 1.87 -5.42
CA ASP A 194 18.99 1.82 -5.33
C ASP A 194 19.56 3.01 -6.13
N GLU A 195 19.99 4.02 -5.40
CA GLU A 195 20.50 5.28 -5.97
C GLU A 195 21.83 5.07 -6.71
N MET A 196 22.64 4.08 -6.33
CA MET A 196 23.93 3.80 -6.98
C MET A 196 23.75 3.08 -8.31
N ALA A 197 22.80 2.14 -8.37
CA ALA A 197 22.46 1.44 -9.60
C ALA A 197 21.45 2.20 -10.49
N ASN A 198 20.86 3.29 -10.00
CA ASN A 198 19.75 4.02 -10.61
C ASN A 198 18.60 3.09 -11.05
N MET A 199 18.27 2.13 -10.19
CA MET A 199 17.30 1.08 -10.45
C MET A 199 16.44 0.81 -9.21
N ILE A 200 15.33 0.11 -9.43
CA ILE A 200 14.46 -0.34 -8.34
C ILE A 200 14.56 -1.86 -8.23
N TRP A 201 14.53 -2.34 -6.99
CA TRP A 201 14.63 -3.75 -6.66
C TRP A 201 13.41 -4.20 -5.89
N GLY A 202 12.83 -5.34 -6.31
CA GLY A 202 11.94 -6.13 -5.47
C GLY A 202 12.76 -7.22 -4.78
N ILE A 203 13.03 -7.03 -3.49
CA ILE A 203 13.83 -7.93 -2.66
C ILE A 203 12.88 -8.89 -1.95
N GLU A 204 12.98 -10.19 -2.23
CA GLU A 204 12.30 -11.20 -1.44
C GLU A 204 13.00 -11.31 -0.09
N THR A 205 12.29 -11.12 1.02
CA THR A 205 12.83 -11.26 2.38
C THR A 205 12.33 -12.55 3.02
N LYS A 206 11.06 -12.89 2.83
CA LYS A 206 10.45 -14.16 3.24
C LYS A 206 9.75 -14.84 2.06
N VAL A 207 9.99 -16.14 1.89
CA VAL A 207 9.39 -16.96 0.85
C VAL A 207 8.82 -18.24 1.45
N GLN A 208 7.84 -18.84 0.77
CA GLN A 208 7.33 -20.16 1.15
C GLN A 208 8.32 -21.26 0.75
N ASP A 209 8.42 -22.30 1.57
CA ASP A 209 9.21 -23.51 1.27
C ASP A 209 8.47 -24.54 0.41
N GLY A 210 7.21 -24.28 0.06
CA GLY A 210 6.33 -25.20 -0.68
C GLY A 210 5.69 -26.31 0.17
N CYS A 211 6.11 -26.47 1.42
CA CYS A 211 5.57 -27.42 2.40
C CYS A 211 4.72 -26.74 3.49
N GLY A 212 4.50 -25.42 3.36
CA GLY A 212 3.68 -24.62 4.28
C GLY A 212 4.49 -23.88 5.35
N GLY A 213 5.81 -24.00 5.32
CA GLY A 213 6.74 -23.22 6.14
C GLY A 213 7.21 -21.95 5.44
N VAL A 214 7.94 -21.13 6.20
CA VAL A 214 8.53 -19.87 5.75
C VAL A 214 10.04 -19.96 5.85
N MET A 215 10.73 -19.54 4.79
CA MET A 215 12.18 -19.47 4.73
C MET A 215 12.66 -18.04 4.52
N ASP A 216 13.84 -17.75 5.07
CA ASP A 216 14.57 -16.52 4.79
C ASP A 216 15.12 -16.58 3.36
N ALA A 217 14.64 -15.67 2.52
CA ALA A 217 14.98 -15.65 1.10
C ALA A 217 16.43 -15.26 0.83
N ALA A 218 17.06 -14.46 1.70
CA ALA A 218 18.46 -14.09 1.55
C ALA A 218 19.37 -15.28 1.83
N LYS A 219 19.07 -16.06 2.89
CA LYS A 219 19.81 -17.31 3.18
C LYS A 219 19.67 -18.32 2.05
N LEU A 220 18.47 -18.49 1.52
CA LEU A 220 18.22 -19.37 0.38
C LEU A 220 19.00 -18.92 -0.85
N ALA A 221 18.94 -17.63 -1.19
CA ALA A 221 19.66 -17.07 -2.33
C ALA A 221 21.19 -17.25 -2.20
N ASN A 222 21.76 -17.01 -1.01
CA ASN A 222 23.19 -17.21 -0.77
C ASN A 222 23.61 -18.68 -0.89
N ASN A 223 22.81 -19.61 -0.37
CA ASN A 223 23.09 -21.05 -0.49
C ASN A 223 22.98 -21.57 -1.93
N ILE A 224 22.09 -20.99 -2.74
CA ILE A 224 21.99 -21.33 -4.16
C ILE A 224 23.17 -20.72 -4.92
N ALA A 225 23.52 -19.46 -4.64
CA ALA A 225 24.66 -18.80 -5.24
C ALA A 225 25.98 -19.54 -4.97
N SER A 226 26.23 -19.95 -3.72
CA SER A 226 27.45 -20.69 -3.37
C SER A 226 27.58 -22.00 -4.14
N LYS A 227 26.47 -22.75 -4.30
CA LYS A 227 26.46 -23.98 -5.09
C LYS A 227 26.71 -23.74 -6.57
N ILE A 228 26.17 -22.66 -7.11
CA ILE A 228 26.42 -22.25 -8.50
C ILE A 228 27.89 -21.87 -8.67
N ASP A 229 28.47 -21.15 -7.71
CA ASP A 229 29.87 -20.77 -7.71
C ASP A 229 30.78 -22.02 -7.63
N ASP A 230 30.49 -22.97 -6.74
CA ASP A 230 31.22 -24.25 -6.63
C ASP A 230 31.23 -25.02 -7.96
N GLU A 231 30.08 -25.11 -8.65
CA GLU A 231 29.99 -25.75 -9.98
C GLU A 231 30.72 -24.95 -11.07
N ASN A 232 30.61 -23.62 -11.04
CA ASN A 232 31.29 -22.75 -11.98
C ASN A 232 32.81 -22.77 -11.80
N GLU A 233 33.31 -22.99 -10.59
CA GLU A 233 34.73 -23.15 -10.31
C GLU A 233 35.32 -24.40 -10.96
N LYS A 234 34.55 -25.47 -11.15
CA LYS A 234 35.02 -26.68 -11.84
C LYS A 234 35.39 -26.45 -13.30
N ARG A 235 34.87 -25.39 -13.91
CA ARG A 235 35.20 -25.02 -15.29
C ARG A 235 36.70 -24.78 -15.43
N GLU A 236 37.31 -25.41 -16.43
CA GLU A 236 38.65 -25.05 -16.87
C GLU A 236 38.58 -23.73 -17.67
N VAL A 237 39.06 -22.65 -17.06
CA VAL A 237 39.17 -21.33 -17.69
C VAL A 237 40.65 -21.02 -17.95
N PRO A 238 41.03 -20.49 -19.12
CA PRO A 238 42.40 -20.04 -19.36
C PRO A 238 42.76 -18.94 -18.35
N GLY A 239 43.81 -19.14 -17.55
CA GLY A 239 44.19 -18.21 -16.48
C GLY A 239 43.72 -18.59 -15.07
N LYS A 240 43.09 -19.77 -14.88
CA LYS A 240 42.78 -20.29 -13.54
C LYS A 240 44.08 -20.44 -12.75
N VAL A 241 44.10 -19.87 -11.55
CA VAL A 241 45.23 -19.97 -10.61
C VAL A 241 45.02 -21.26 -9.83
N THR A 242 45.89 -22.24 -10.05
CA THR A 242 45.94 -23.45 -9.23
C THR A 242 46.95 -23.23 -8.13
N VAL A 243 46.47 -23.22 -6.89
CA VAL A 243 47.31 -23.21 -5.70
C VAL A 243 47.50 -24.66 -5.28
N SER A 244 48.73 -25.14 -5.29
CA SER A 244 49.08 -26.47 -4.79
C SER A 244 50.05 -26.33 -3.63
N GLU A 245 49.79 -27.02 -2.52
CA GLU A 245 50.77 -27.16 -1.45
C GLU A 245 51.79 -28.23 -1.83
N SER A 246 53.06 -27.83 -1.91
CA SER A 246 54.17 -28.75 -2.12
C SER A 246 54.45 -29.53 -0.83
N ALA A 247 54.99 -30.75 -0.96
CA ALA A 247 55.32 -31.61 0.20
C ALA A 247 56.34 -30.99 1.18
N ASP A 248 57.05 -29.93 0.77
CA ASP A 248 58.02 -29.18 1.57
C ASP A 248 57.41 -27.97 2.33
N GLY A 249 56.09 -27.74 2.23
CA GLY A 249 55.39 -26.66 2.95
C GLY A 249 55.42 -25.29 2.27
N ASP A 250 56.04 -25.19 1.09
CA ASP A 250 55.98 -24.01 0.24
C ASP A 250 54.71 -24.03 -0.62
N VAL A 251 54.00 -22.90 -0.67
CA VAL A 251 52.80 -22.72 -1.50
C VAL A 251 53.22 -22.31 -2.90
N GLU A 252 53.20 -23.24 -3.85
CA GLU A 252 53.42 -22.94 -5.27
C GLU A 252 52.11 -22.46 -5.92
N VAL A 253 52.12 -21.21 -6.40
CA VAL A 253 51.01 -20.59 -7.11
C VAL A 253 51.34 -20.56 -8.60
N GLU A 254 50.92 -21.59 -9.35
CA GLU A 254 51.07 -21.60 -10.80
C GLU A 254 49.96 -20.75 -11.45
N ARG A 255 50.37 -19.68 -12.14
CA ARG A 255 49.45 -18.84 -12.93
C ARG A 255 49.70 -19.08 -14.42
N THR A 256 48.68 -19.57 -15.13
CA THR A 256 48.74 -19.73 -16.60
C THR A 256 48.80 -18.38 -17.36
N LYS A 257 48.44 -17.25 -16.71
CA LYS A 257 48.65 -15.88 -17.23
C LYS A 257 48.82 -14.88 -16.07
N LYS A 258 49.89 -14.07 -16.08
CA LYS A 258 50.09 -12.94 -15.17
C LYS A 258 49.24 -11.74 -15.63
N SER A 259 48.08 -11.54 -15.03
CA SER A 259 47.37 -10.26 -15.06
C SER A 259 47.35 -9.69 -13.66
N ASP A 260 47.59 -8.39 -13.52
CA ASP A 260 47.51 -7.68 -12.23
C ASP A 260 46.06 -7.39 -11.83
N PHE A 261 45.12 -7.48 -12.77
CA PHE A 261 43.70 -7.22 -12.55
C PHE A 261 42.80 -8.21 -13.30
N ARG A 262 41.64 -8.52 -12.71
CA ARG A 262 40.52 -9.21 -13.33
C ARG A 262 39.46 -8.17 -13.69
N TYR A 263 39.22 -7.98 -14.98
CA TYR A 263 38.09 -7.16 -15.43
C TYR A 263 36.79 -7.95 -15.28
N VAL A 264 35.83 -7.34 -14.61
CA VAL A 264 34.48 -7.86 -14.38
C VAL A 264 33.51 -6.88 -15.01
N LEU A 265 32.84 -7.33 -16.06
CA LEU A 265 31.85 -6.54 -16.79
C LEU A 265 30.69 -6.11 -15.88
N ARG A 266 30.29 -6.99 -14.95
CA ARG A 266 29.20 -6.77 -14.00
C ARG A 266 29.43 -7.57 -12.72
N THR A 267 29.22 -6.97 -11.56
CA THR A 267 29.18 -7.71 -10.29
C THR A 267 27.90 -8.55 -10.18
N ASP A 268 27.95 -9.58 -9.36
CA ASP A 268 26.77 -10.40 -9.07
C ASP A 268 25.93 -9.75 -7.97
N VAL A 269 24.62 -9.97 -8.09
CA VAL A 269 23.61 -9.47 -7.16
C VAL A 269 22.93 -10.69 -6.53
N PRO A 270 22.59 -10.66 -5.23
CA PRO A 270 21.91 -11.78 -4.60
C PRO A 270 20.64 -12.20 -5.35
N LEU A 271 20.43 -13.50 -5.48
CA LEU A 271 19.37 -14.07 -6.33
C LEU A 271 17.94 -13.71 -5.88
N ASN A 272 17.75 -13.28 -4.63
CA ASN A 272 16.47 -12.80 -4.12
C ASN A 272 16.15 -11.34 -4.50
N TRP A 273 17.04 -10.66 -5.23
CA TRP A 273 16.84 -9.30 -5.71
C TRP A 273 16.38 -9.31 -7.16
N ILE A 274 15.14 -8.89 -7.38
CA ILE A 274 14.51 -8.90 -8.69
C ILE A 274 14.50 -7.47 -9.25
N PRO A 275 15.12 -7.22 -10.41
CA PRO A 275 15.24 -5.86 -10.93
C PRO A 275 13.90 -5.37 -11.50
N PHE A 276 13.63 -4.09 -11.35
CA PHE A 276 12.53 -3.37 -12.00
C PHE A 276 13.11 -2.24 -12.84
N LEU A 277 12.86 -2.31 -14.15
CA LEU A 277 13.41 -1.40 -15.15
C LEU A 277 12.35 -0.38 -15.57
N PRO A 278 12.71 0.91 -15.65
CA PRO A 278 11.79 1.93 -16.16
C PRO A 278 11.49 1.68 -17.64
N GLN A 279 10.21 1.67 -17.98
CA GLN A 279 9.71 1.54 -19.34
C GLN A 279 8.58 2.54 -19.55
N GLN A 280 8.62 3.28 -20.66
CA GLN A 280 7.49 4.10 -21.08
C GLN A 280 6.38 3.20 -21.63
N LEU A 281 5.16 3.42 -21.16
CA LEU A 281 3.99 2.69 -21.67
C LEU A 281 3.62 3.24 -23.06
N PRO A 282 3.34 2.37 -24.05
CA PRO A 282 2.92 2.82 -25.39
C PRO A 282 1.66 3.70 -25.30
N GLY A 283 1.74 4.93 -25.83
CA GLY A 283 0.62 5.88 -25.84
C GLY A 283 0.52 6.80 -24.61
N GLN A 284 1.36 6.62 -23.60
CA GLN A 284 1.44 7.51 -22.43
C GLN A 284 2.85 8.11 -22.32
N HIS A 285 3.02 9.36 -22.79
CA HIS A 285 4.34 10.00 -22.87
C HIS A 285 4.89 10.53 -21.54
N LYS A 286 4.09 10.54 -20.46
CA LYS A 286 4.47 11.13 -19.16
C LYS A 286 4.59 10.12 -18.02
N GLU A 287 4.03 8.92 -18.16
CA GLU A 287 4.00 7.92 -17.08
C GLU A 287 5.09 6.87 -17.32
N ILE A 288 6.04 6.80 -16.39
CA ILE A 288 7.06 5.76 -16.35
C ILE A 288 6.49 4.60 -15.54
N ALA A 289 6.42 3.42 -16.16
CA ALA A 289 6.09 2.18 -15.47
C ALA A 289 7.35 1.35 -15.29
N LEU A 290 7.51 0.79 -14.10
CA LEU A 290 8.60 -0.11 -13.76
C LEU A 290 8.21 -1.54 -14.12
N ARG A 291 8.86 -2.07 -15.15
CA ARG A 291 8.67 -3.45 -15.58
C ARG A 291 9.64 -4.36 -14.86
N ARG A 292 9.12 -5.45 -14.29
CA ARG A 292 9.95 -6.53 -13.73
C ARG A 292 10.89 -7.10 -14.81
N GLY A 293 12.19 -6.97 -14.57
CA GLY A 293 13.27 -7.55 -15.34
C GLY A 293 13.68 -8.91 -14.80
N LYS A 294 14.79 -9.43 -15.33
CA LYS A 294 15.41 -10.68 -14.87
C LYS A 294 16.92 -10.52 -14.88
N MET A 295 17.57 -10.89 -13.78
CA MET A 295 19.02 -10.96 -13.76
C MET A 295 19.50 -12.29 -14.36
N PRO A 296 20.48 -12.29 -15.28
CA PRO A 296 21.13 -13.51 -15.72
C PRO A 296 22.18 -13.97 -14.71
N PHE A 297 22.30 -15.28 -14.53
CA PHE A 297 23.38 -15.96 -13.83
C PHE A 297 23.87 -17.14 -14.68
N TYR A 298 25.14 -17.49 -14.57
CA TYR A 298 25.76 -18.56 -15.35
C TYR A 298 25.80 -19.85 -14.55
N VAL A 299 25.51 -20.98 -15.18
CA VAL A 299 25.67 -22.32 -14.58
C VAL A 299 26.45 -23.19 -15.53
N TYR A 300 27.55 -23.74 -15.03
CA TYR A 300 28.35 -24.75 -15.70
C TYR A 300 27.75 -26.15 -15.47
N ASP A 301 27.67 -26.95 -16.53
CA ASP A 301 27.29 -28.37 -16.49
C ASP A 301 28.54 -29.23 -16.75
N GLU A 302 28.99 -29.91 -15.70
CA GLU A 302 30.15 -30.80 -15.73
C GLU A 302 29.94 -31.99 -16.70
N ALA A 303 28.72 -32.52 -16.80
CA ALA A 303 28.43 -33.70 -17.62
C ALA A 303 28.51 -33.40 -19.12
N GLY A 304 28.08 -32.19 -19.52
CA GLY A 304 28.11 -31.72 -20.91
C GLY A 304 29.38 -30.95 -21.29
N GLN A 305 30.22 -30.59 -20.31
CA GLN A 305 31.30 -29.59 -20.43
C GLN A 305 30.84 -28.26 -21.07
N THR A 306 29.56 -27.94 -20.93
CA THR A 306 28.92 -26.74 -21.46
C THR A 306 28.43 -25.89 -20.30
N GLY A 307 28.07 -24.64 -20.56
CA GLY A 307 27.40 -23.85 -19.55
C GLY A 307 26.58 -22.75 -20.20
N ASP A 308 25.44 -22.46 -19.59
CA ASP A 308 24.41 -21.59 -20.14
C ASP A 308 24.02 -20.51 -19.12
N TYR A 309 23.47 -19.43 -19.64
CA TYR A 309 22.90 -18.37 -18.83
C TYR A 309 21.44 -18.65 -18.52
N TYR A 310 21.12 -18.65 -17.23
CA TYR A 310 19.78 -18.76 -16.71
C TYR A 310 19.31 -17.42 -16.17
N ALA A 311 17.99 -17.20 -16.22
CA ALA A 311 17.38 -15.99 -15.71
C ALA A 311 16.81 -16.26 -14.32
N VAL A 312 17.20 -15.44 -13.33
CA VAL A 312 16.64 -15.48 -11.97
C VAL A 312 15.12 -15.36 -12.04
N ARG A 313 14.44 -16.28 -11.34
CA ARG A 313 12.98 -16.31 -11.20
C ARG A 313 12.60 -16.01 -9.76
N PRO A 314 11.68 -15.06 -9.52
CA PRO A 314 11.19 -14.83 -8.17
C PRO A 314 10.47 -16.06 -7.63
N ILE A 315 10.66 -16.36 -6.35
CA ILE A 315 10.02 -17.50 -5.68
C ILE A 315 8.67 -17.07 -5.12
N SER A 316 8.60 -15.85 -4.57
CA SER A 316 7.40 -15.28 -3.97
C SER A 316 6.27 -15.12 -4.99
N SER A 317 5.05 -15.50 -4.62
CA SER A 317 3.86 -15.25 -5.44
C SER A 317 3.59 -13.76 -5.65
N LEU A 318 4.10 -12.90 -4.75
CA LEU A 318 4.02 -11.45 -4.87
C LEU A 318 4.79 -10.90 -6.07
N LEU A 319 5.86 -11.59 -6.50
CA LEU A 319 6.71 -11.18 -7.63
C LEU A 319 6.65 -12.10 -8.83
N ASN A 320 6.44 -13.42 -8.67
CA ASN A 320 6.64 -14.42 -9.71
C ASN A 320 5.70 -14.21 -10.93
N GLY A 321 4.49 -13.66 -10.72
CA GLY A 321 3.58 -13.30 -11.81
C GLY A 321 3.15 -14.49 -12.68
N VAL A 322 3.32 -15.71 -12.17
CA VAL A 322 2.99 -16.96 -12.85
C VAL A 322 1.50 -17.24 -12.70
N TYR A 323 0.87 -17.63 -13.81
CA TYR A 323 -0.52 -18.01 -13.86
C TYR A 323 -0.73 -19.21 -14.81
N THR A 324 -1.74 -20.03 -14.51
CA THR A 324 -2.15 -21.13 -15.37
C THR A 324 -3.17 -20.61 -16.37
N SER A 325 -2.91 -20.76 -17.68
CA SER A 325 -3.89 -20.41 -18.71
C SER A 325 -5.05 -21.41 -18.72
N VAL A 326 -6.19 -21.02 -19.31
CA VAL A 326 -7.37 -21.90 -19.49
C VAL A 326 -7.02 -23.23 -20.18
N SER A 327 -5.98 -23.24 -21.01
CA SER A 327 -5.43 -24.43 -21.68
C SER A 327 -4.43 -25.25 -20.85
N GLY A 328 -4.27 -24.96 -19.55
CA GLY A 328 -3.36 -25.67 -18.64
C GLY A 328 -1.88 -25.33 -18.79
N LYS A 329 -1.50 -24.37 -19.66
CA LYS A 329 -0.11 -23.94 -19.82
C LYS A 329 0.26 -22.90 -18.76
N ILE A 330 1.41 -23.10 -18.12
CA ILE A 330 1.98 -22.13 -17.18
C ILE A 330 2.56 -20.97 -18.00
N LYS A 331 2.07 -19.75 -17.76
CA LYS A 331 2.55 -18.53 -18.37
C LYS A 331 2.97 -17.53 -17.31
N GLU A 332 3.86 -16.62 -17.69
CA GLU A 332 4.31 -15.54 -16.84
C GLU A 332 3.77 -14.22 -17.39
N LYS A 333 3.06 -13.47 -16.54
CA LYS A 333 2.59 -12.13 -16.89
C LYS A 333 3.72 -11.12 -16.62
N PRO A 334 4.01 -10.19 -17.55
CA PRO A 334 4.86 -9.06 -17.22
C PRO A 334 4.20 -8.25 -16.10
N MET A 335 5.00 -7.90 -15.09
CA MET A 335 4.55 -7.10 -13.96
C MET A 335 5.03 -5.67 -14.18
N TYR A 336 4.11 -4.73 -14.05
CA TYR A 336 4.35 -3.30 -14.12
C TYR A 336 3.94 -2.67 -12.78
N ILE A 337 4.75 -1.74 -12.31
CA ILE A 337 4.49 -0.95 -11.09
C ILE A 337 4.65 0.51 -11.47
N ALA A 338 3.72 1.38 -11.09
CA ALA A 338 3.89 2.80 -11.33
C ALA A 338 5.01 3.35 -10.44
N GLU A 339 5.83 4.27 -10.95
CA GLU A 339 7.02 4.75 -10.23
C GLU A 339 6.65 5.38 -8.87
N GLU A 340 5.54 6.09 -8.81
CA GLU A 340 4.99 6.75 -7.63
C GLU A 340 4.56 5.77 -6.52
N GLU A 341 4.39 4.48 -6.84
CA GLU A 341 4.06 3.47 -5.82
C GLU A 341 5.22 3.19 -4.86
N ILE A 342 6.44 3.45 -5.31
CA ILE A 342 7.66 3.10 -4.62
C ILE A 342 8.24 4.37 -4.00
N LEU A 343 7.99 4.49 -2.70
CA LEU A 343 8.44 5.65 -1.93
C LEU A 343 9.96 5.61 -1.72
N GLN A 344 10.54 6.77 -1.41
CA GLN A 344 11.98 6.88 -1.16
C GLN A 344 12.44 6.05 0.05
N THR A 345 11.59 5.92 1.08
CA THR A 345 11.89 5.10 2.27
C THR A 345 11.80 3.58 2.00
N GLY A 346 11.29 3.21 0.82
CA GLY A 346 10.95 1.84 0.43
C GLY A 346 9.47 1.52 0.69
N THR A 347 8.99 0.49 0.01
CA THR A 347 7.63 -0.03 0.09
C THR A 347 7.67 -1.52 0.41
N ARG A 348 7.04 -1.95 1.50
CA ARG A 348 6.98 -3.36 1.90
C ARG A 348 5.62 -3.95 1.55
N LEU A 349 5.61 -5.08 0.85
CA LEU A 349 4.42 -5.90 0.65
C LEU A 349 4.50 -7.14 1.54
N ILE A 350 3.47 -7.32 2.36
CA ILE A 350 3.37 -8.42 3.31
C ILE A 350 2.16 -9.27 2.95
N LYS A 351 2.37 -10.58 2.81
CA LYS A 351 1.29 -11.56 2.65
C LYS A 351 1.20 -12.39 3.92
N ASN A 352 0.10 -12.29 4.66
CA ASN A 352 -0.10 -12.97 5.93
C ASN A 352 -1.52 -13.51 6.11
N TYR A 353 -1.68 -14.51 6.96
CA TYR A 353 -3.01 -14.96 7.38
C TYR A 353 -3.58 -13.96 8.37
N GLN A 354 -4.85 -13.61 8.17
CA GLN A 354 -5.57 -12.68 9.01
C GLN A 354 -6.81 -13.39 9.54
N ARG A 355 -7.11 -13.14 10.82
CA ARG A 355 -8.28 -13.66 11.51
C ARG A 355 -9.04 -12.52 12.16
N ALA A 356 -10.36 -12.51 11.99
CA ALA A 356 -11.23 -11.61 12.74
C ALA A 356 -12.48 -12.33 13.22
N ARG A 357 -13.07 -11.80 14.28
CA ARG A 357 -14.38 -12.22 14.77
C ARG A 357 -15.38 -11.10 14.52
N TRP A 358 -16.48 -11.41 13.84
CA TRP A 358 -17.54 -10.46 13.55
C TRP A 358 -18.50 -10.30 14.73
N PHE A 359 -19.35 -9.27 14.68
CA PHE A 359 -20.34 -8.97 15.73
C PHE A 359 -21.31 -10.14 16.00
N ASN A 360 -21.58 -10.96 14.99
CA ASN A 360 -22.39 -12.17 15.13
C ASN A 360 -21.63 -13.37 15.72
N GLY A 361 -20.39 -13.15 16.18
CA GLY A 361 -19.53 -14.18 16.78
C GLY A 361 -18.84 -15.11 15.77
N LYS A 362 -19.14 -15.04 14.47
CA LYS A 362 -18.47 -15.86 13.44
C LYS A 362 -17.01 -15.44 13.29
N SER A 363 -16.13 -16.42 13.12
CA SER A 363 -14.72 -16.20 12.81
C SER A 363 -14.51 -16.27 11.30
N PHE A 364 -13.75 -15.31 10.78
CA PHE A 364 -13.30 -15.27 9.39
C PHE A 364 -11.78 -15.38 9.39
N ASN A 365 -11.26 -16.25 8.53
CA ASN A 365 -9.83 -16.38 8.26
C ASN A 365 -9.61 -16.18 6.77
N TRP A 366 -8.65 -15.34 6.41
CA TRP A 366 -8.30 -15.09 5.01
C TRP A 366 -6.81 -14.83 4.88
N LEU A 367 -6.33 -14.85 3.64
CA LEU A 367 -4.97 -14.47 3.29
C LEU A 367 -5.03 -13.03 2.76
N GLY A 368 -4.41 -12.10 3.48
CA GLY A 368 -4.34 -10.69 3.10
C GLY A 368 -3.00 -10.36 2.47
N ILE A 369 -3.00 -9.35 1.58
CA ILE A 369 -1.78 -8.67 1.17
C ILE A 369 -1.93 -7.20 1.59
N GLU A 370 -0.93 -6.68 2.29
CA GLU A 370 -0.92 -5.30 2.77
C GLU A 370 0.35 -4.58 2.28
N LYS A 371 0.19 -3.31 1.92
CA LYS A 371 1.29 -2.39 1.64
C LYS A 371 1.63 -1.60 2.91
N ARG A 372 2.86 -1.71 3.40
CA ARG A 372 3.41 -0.91 4.50
C ARG A 372 4.57 -0.07 4.03
N LEU A 373 4.83 1.03 4.74
CA LEU A 373 6.06 1.81 4.55
C LEU A 373 7.26 0.93 4.90
N GLY A 374 8.25 0.92 4.01
CA GLY A 374 9.58 0.41 4.30
C GLY A 374 10.40 1.50 5.00
N ASN A 375 11.38 1.07 5.79
CA ASN A 375 12.44 1.92 6.36
C ASN A 375 13.80 1.32 5.96
N MET A 376 14.03 1.06 4.68
CA MET A 376 15.30 0.54 4.20
C MET A 376 15.75 1.28 2.95
N GLN A 377 16.98 1.79 3.03
CA GLN A 377 17.80 2.06 1.87
C GLN A 377 18.65 0.81 1.63
N ALA A 378 18.74 0.38 0.39
CA ALA A 378 19.49 -0.82 0.04
C ALA A 378 20.45 -0.54 -1.11
N ASN A 379 21.61 -1.19 -1.04
CA ASN A 379 22.61 -1.18 -2.10
C ASN A 379 22.73 -2.62 -2.61
N SER A 380 22.40 -2.83 -3.88
CA SER A 380 22.45 -4.15 -4.52
C SER A 380 23.88 -4.68 -4.70
N GLY A 381 24.89 -3.82 -4.60
CA GLY A 381 26.25 -4.13 -4.99
C GLY A 381 26.44 -4.21 -6.50
N LEU A 382 25.40 -3.92 -7.30
CA LEU A 382 25.47 -3.92 -8.76
C LEU A 382 26.38 -2.79 -9.24
N ALA A 383 27.47 -3.16 -9.90
CA ALA A 383 28.39 -2.27 -10.55
C ALA A 383 28.79 -2.87 -11.89
N PHE A 384 29.06 -2.00 -12.86
CA PHE A 384 29.55 -2.36 -14.18
C PHE A 384 31.01 -1.94 -14.32
N ASP A 385 31.72 -2.59 -15.23
CA ASP A 385 33.08 -2.21 -15.66
C ASP A 385 34.08 -2.07 -14.50
N LYS A 386 34.14 -3.08 -13.63
CA LYS A 386 35.04 -3.10 -12.48
C LYS A 386 36.34 -3.83 -12.79
N LEU A 387 37.46 -3.27 -12.32
CA LEU A 387 38.74 -3.97 -12.23
C LEU A 387 38.89 -4.48 -10.79
N LEU A 388 38.95 -5.79 -10.63
CA LEU A 388 39.17 -6.46 -9.35
C LEU A 388 40.62 -6.97 -9.27
N ASP A 389 41.12 -7.14 -8.05
CA ASP A 389 42.37 -7.84 -7.81
C ASP A 389 42.18 -9.35 -8.09
N PRO A 390 43.10 -10.03 -8.79
CA PRO A 390 43.01 -11.46 -9.07
C PRO A 390 43.08 -12.38 -7.84
N VAL A 391 43.40 -11.89 -6.64
CA VAL A 391 43.69 -12.72 -5.44
C VAL A 391 42.68 -12.57 -4.30
N LYS A 392 41.38 -12.57 -4.57
CA LYS A 392 40.37 -12.67 -3.50
C LYS A 392 39.68 -14.01 -3.46
#